data_AF-G2EGB1-F1
#
_entry.id   AF-G2EGB1-F1
#
_cell.length_a   1.000
_cell.length_b   1.000
_cell.length_c   1.000
_cell.angle_alpha   90.00
_cell.angle_beta   90.00
_cell.angle_gamma   90.00
#
_symmetry.space_group_name_H-M   'P 1'
#
loop_
_entity.id
_entity.type
_entity.pdbx_description
1 polymer ?
#
loop_
_entity_poly.entity_id
_entity_poly.type
_entity_poly.pdbx_seq_one_letter_code
_entity_poly.pdbx_strand_id
1 'polypeptide(L)'
;MGKYTSLSVAINDLTKKGYTHNFSTNNDNDTIECKNHDIELQVDEFDVDDVFRFQEMSDVDNESILYAISSKKDDIKGLLVNSYSAYSTSVSRELVKKLHNL
;
A
#
# COMPACT_ATOMS: atom_id res chain seq x y z
N MET A 1 6.43 19.57 -0.37
CA MET A 1 7.18 18.90 0.72
C MET A 1 6.31 17.75 1.21
N GLY A 2 6.80 16.51 1.23
CA GLY A 2 5.99 15.34 1.60
C GLY A 2 5.42 15.46 3.03
N LYS A 3 4.20 14.95 3.24
CA LYS A 3 3.45 15.00 4.52
C LYS A 3 4.23 14.36 5.69
N TYR A 4 5.20 13.49 5.39
CA TYR A 4 6.01 12.76 6.36
C TYR A 4 7.48 12.73 5.97
N THR A 5 8.37 12.65 6.98
CA THR A 5 9.84 12.66 6.81
C THR A 5 10.44 11.29 6.54
N SER A 6 9.75 10.21 6.91
CA SER A 6 10.17 8.82 6.65
C SER A 6 8.96 7.90 6.58
N LEU A 7 9.16 6.72 5.99
CA LEU A 7 8.16 5.65 5.93
C LEU A 7 7.65 5.28 7.33
N SER A 8 8.56 5.10 8.28
CA SER A 8 8.23 4.75 9.66
C SER A 8 7.38 5.81 10.36
N VAL A 9 7.63 7.10 10.12
CA VAL A 9 6.83 8.20 10.67
C VAL A 9 5.42 8.18 10.07
N ALA A 10 5.30 7.95 8.76
CA ALA A 10 4.00 7.86 8.09
C ALA A 10 3.17 6.67 8.60
N ILE A 11 3.77 5.48 8.68
CA ILE A 11 3.10 4.28 9.20
C ILE A 11 2.56 4.54 10.61
N ASN A 12 3.41 5.06 11.51
CA ASN A 12 3.00 5.31 12.90
C ASN A 12 1.84 6.33 13.00
N ASP A 13 1.86 7.39 12.19
CA ASP A 13 0.78 8.38 12.17
C ASP A 13 -0.53 7.82 11.59
N LEU A 14 -0.44 7.05 10.50
CA LEU A 14 -1.61 6.43 9.88
C LEU A 14 -2.21 5.33 10.76
N THR A 15 -1.38 4.54 11.47
CA THR A 15 -1.87 3.58 12.45
C THR A 15 -2.68 4.27 13.56
N LYS A 16 -2.24 5.45 14.03
CA LYS A 16 -3.03 6.27 14.99
C LYS A 16 -4.34 6.79 14.41
N LYS A 17 -4.45 6.89 13.08
CA LYS A 17 -5.67 7.27 12.34
C LYS A 17 -6.58 6.08 12.01
N GLY A 18 -6.23 4.87 12.44
CA GLY A 18 -7.04 3.67 12.27
C GLY A 18 -6.60 2.76 11.11
N TYR A 19 -5.52 3.08 10.39
CA TYR A 19 -4.95 2.17 9.39
C TYR A 19 -4.09 1.10 10.08
N THR A 20 -4.75 0.05 10.58
CA THR A 20 -4.13 -0.94 11.46
C THR A 20 -3.83 -2.27 10.77
N HIS A 21 -4.47 -2.55 9.62
CA HIS A 21 -4.20 -3.76 8.85
C HIS A 21 -2.93 -3.61 8.00
N ASN A 22 -2.12 -4.67 7.92
CA ASN A 22 -0.96 -4.71 7.05
C ASN A 22 -1.30 -5.53 5.80
N PHE A 23 -1.51 -4.84 4.69
CA PHE A 23 -1.86 -5.46 3.42
C PHE A 23 -0.60 -5.84 2.61
N SER A 24 -0.71 -6.91 1.85
CA SER A 24 0.24 -7.31 0.81
C SER A 24 -0.51 -7.64 -0.47
N THR A 25 0.13 -7.46 -1.63
CA THR A 25 -0.46 -7.84 -2.92
C THR A 25 -0.46 -9.36 -3.08
N ASN A 26 -1.60 -9.94 -3.45
CA ASN A 26 -1.69 -11.32 -3.90
C ASN A 26 -1.75 -11.33 -5.43
N ASN A 27 -0.76 -11.96 -6.04
CA ASN A 27 -0.56 -11.93 -7.50
C ASN A 27 -1.29 -13.06 -8.23
N ASP A 28 -1.78 -14.08 -7.50
CA ASP A 28 -2.47 -15.21 -8.11
C ASP A 28 -3.94 -14.87 -8.47
N ASN A 29 -4.52 -13.87 -7.80
CA ASN A 29 -5.93 -13.51 -7.91
C ASN A 29 -6.20 -11.99 -7.97
N ASP A 30 -5.18 -11.17 -8.16
CA ASP A 30 -5.29 -9.72 -8.32
C ASP A 30 -5.89 -8.99 -7.09
N THR A 31 -5.65 -9.49 -5.88
CA THR A 31 -6.19 -8.91 -4.64
C THR A 31 -5.13 -8.28 -3.76
N ILE A 32 -5.58 -7.59 -2.71
CA ILE A 32 -4.75 -7.33 -1.53
C ILE A 32 -5.24 -8.20 -0.38
N GLU A 33 -4.30 -8.72 0.40
CA GLU A 33 -4.60 -9.60 1.54
C GLU A 33 -3.95 -9.10 2.83
N CYS A 34 -4.60 -9.33 3.97
CA CYS A 34 -4.02 -9.18 5.30
C CYS A 34 -4.00 -10.55 5.98
N LYS A 35 -2.89 -11.27 5.83
CA LYS A 35 -2.73 -12.66 6.31
C LYS A 35 -3.03 -12.84 7.80
N ASN A 36 -2.67 -11.86 8.62
CA ASN A 36 -2.86 -11.93 10.07
C ASN A 36 -4.34 -11.86 10.49
N HIS A 37 -5.22 -11.42 9.59
CA HIS A 37 -6.64 -11.21 9.88
C HIS A 37 -7.55 -12.02 8.94
N ASP A 38 -6.99 -12.87 8.07
CA ASP A 38 -7.73 -13.64 7.06
C ASP A 38 -8.63 -12.74 6.17
N ILE A 39 -8.13 -11.56 5.82
CA ILE A 39 -8.84 -10.59 4.97
C ILE A 39 -8.27 -10.64 3.57
N GLU A 40 -9.14 -10.69 2.57
CA GLU A 40 -8.80 -10.51 1.16
C GLU A 40 -9.78 -9.51 0.53
N LEU A 41 -9.26 -8.53 -0.23
CA LEU A 41 -10.05 -7.50 -0.89
C LEU A 41 -9.72 -7.47 -2.38
N GLN A 42 -10.75 -7.59 -3.22
CA GLN A 42 -10.65 -7.43 -4.67
C GLN A 42 -10.33 -5.98 -5.05
N VAL A 43 -9.82 -5.76 -6.26
CA VAL A 43 -9.49 -4.42 -6.79
C VAL A 43 -10.66 -3.43 -6.67
N ASP A 44 -11.91 -3.88 -6.82
CA ASP A 44 -13.08 -3.01 -6.72
C ASP A 44 -13.58 -2.80 -5.28
N GLU A 45 -13.11 -3.58 -4.30
CA GLU A 45 -13.61 -3.60 -2.91
C GLU A 45 -12.90 -2.65 -1.97
N PHE A 46 -11.81 -2.01 -2.41
CA PHE A 46 -11.09 -1.03 -1.63
C PHE A 46 -10.88 0.27 -2.40
N ASP A 47 -10.58 1.34 -1.67
CA ASP A 47 -10.11 2.61 -2.21
C ASP A 47 -8.73 2.96 -1.62
N VAL A 48 -7.95 3.70 -2.40
CA VAL A 48 -6.67 4.26 -1.96
C VAL A 48 -6.95 5.67 -1.47
N ASP A 49 -6.87 5.86 -0.16
CA ASP A 49 -7.19 7.13 0.50
C ASP A 49 -6.06 8.15 0.36
N ASP A 50 -4.80 7.67 0.42
CA ASP A 50 -3.60 8.51 0.41
C ASP A 50 -2.41 7.69 -0.15
N VAL A 51 -1.47 8.37 -0.83
CA VAL A 51 -0.23 7.77 -1.36
C VAL A 51 0.98 8.57 -0.90
N PHE A 52 2.00 7.89 -0.39
CA PHE A 52 3.25 8.50 0.06
C PHE A 52 4.45 7.81 -0.56
N ARG A 53 5.29 8.57 -1.27
CA ARG A 53 6.55 8.08 -1.84
C ARG A 53 7.72 8.52 -0.97
N PHE A 54 8.60 7.57 -0.67
CA PHE A 54 9.81 7.76 0.12
C PHE A 54 11.01 7.29 -0.70
N GLN A 55 12.00 8.16 -0.87
CA GLN A 55 13.33 7.77 -1.33
C GLN A 55 14.16 7.37 -0.13
N GLU A 56 14.71 6.16 -0.16
CA GLU A 56 15.66 5.72 0.85
C GLU A 56 16.98 6.46 0.61
N MET A 57 17.62 6.97 1.67
CA MET A 57 18.85 7.76 1.56
C MET A 57 20.04 7.00 0.96
N SER A 58 19.96 5.67 0.89
CA SER A 58 21.08 4.79 0.53
C SER A 58 21.22 4.55 -0.98
N ASP A 59 20.15 4.70 -1.77
CA ASP A 59 20.17 4.45 -3.22
C ASP A 59 19.10 5.31 -3.90
N VAL A 60 19.51 6.14 -4.87
CA VAL A 60 18.62 7.00 -5.67
C VAL A 60 17.59 6.18 -6.46
N ASP A 61 17.91 4.91 -6.75
CA ASP A 61 17.05 3.97 -7.47
C ASP A 61 16.07 3.20 -6.58
N ASN A 62 16.15 3.32 -5.25
CA ASN A 62 15.27 2.60 -4.33
C ASN A 62 14.21 3.52 -3.74
N GLU A 63 12.97 3.31 -4.18
CA GLU A 63 11.80 4.03 -3.69
C GLU A 63 10.81 3.07 -3.03
N SER A 64 10.26 3.51 -1.89
CA SER A 64 9.15 2.83 -1.23
C SER A 64 7.90 3.68 -1.38
N ILE A 65 6.80 3.05 -1.76
CA ILE A 65 5.49 3.68 -1.85
C ILE A 65 4.59 3.07 -0.78
N LEU A 66 4.04 3.91 0.08
CA LEU A 66 3.05 3.55 1.09
C LEU A 66 1.67 3.99 0.59
N TYR A 67 0.74 3.05 0.54
CA TYR A 67 -0.67 3.30 0.25
C TYR A 67 -1.48 3.15 1.53
N ALA A 68 -2.29 4.16 1.85
CA ALA A 68 -3.33 4.07 2.85
C ALA A 68 -4.61 3.60 2.16
N ILE A 69 -5.19 2.50 2.63
CA ILE A 69 -6.28 1.80 1.96
C ILE A 69 -7.46 1.65 2.91
N SER A 70 -8.67 1.88 2.40
CA SER A 70 -9.93 1.60 3.08
C SER A 70 -10.77 0.61 2.28
N SER A 71 -11.42 -0.33 2.97
CA SER A 71 -12.47 -1.17 2.36
C SER A 71 -13.71 -0.31 2.11
N LYS A 72 -14.39 -0.58 1.00
CA LYS A 72 -15.67 0.07 0.65
C LYS A 72 -16.86 -0.55 1.37
N LYS A 73 -16.74 -1.82 1.75
CA LYS A 73 -17.85 -2.61 2.29
C LYS A 73 -17.77 -2.74 3.81
N ASP A 74 -16.55 -2.78 4.33
CA ASP A 74 -16.27 -3.01 5.75
C ASP A 74 -15.51 -1.83 6.34
N ASP A 75 -15.59 -1.62 7.66
CA ASP A 75 -14.79 -0.61 8.37
C ASP A 75 -13.34 -1.08 8.58
N ILE A 76 -12.71 -1.58 7.50
CA ILE A 76 -11.36 -2.11 7.47
C ILE A 76 -10.45 -1.08 6.84
N LYS A 77 -9.38 -0.71 7.55
CA LYS A 77 -8.35 0.21 7.06
C LYS A 77 -6.96 -0.34 7.28
N GLY A 78 -6.11 -0.19 6.27
CA GLY A 78 -4.76 -0.72 6.35
C GLY A 78 -3.76 -0.02 5.45
N LEU A 79 -2.55 -0.52 5.54
CA LEU A 79 -1.38 0.01 4.88
C LEU A 79 -0.81 -1.04 3.96
N LEU A 80 -0.52 -0.66 2.72
CA LEU A 80 0.22 -1.47 1.76
C LEU A 80 1.56 -0.79 1.48
N VAL A 81 2.66 -1.46 1.78
CA VAL A 81 4.01 -1.00 1.43
C VAL A 81 4.45 -1.71 0.17
N ASN A 82 4.73 -0.95 -0.88
CA ASN A 82 5.34 -1.48 -2.10
C ASN A 82 6.77 -0.94 -2.24
N SER A 83 7.76 -1.83 -2.09
CA SER A 83 9.15 -1.53 -2.40
C SER A 83 9.31 -1.58 -3.92
N TYR A 84 9.33 -0.41 -4.56
CA TYR A 84 9.53 -0.31 -6.00
C TYR A 84 11.03 -0.43 -6.28
N SER A 85 11.46 -1.61 -6.72
CA SER A 85 12.73 -1.77 -7.41
C SER A 85 12.45 -1.85 -8.91
N ALA A 86 13.31 -1.26 -9.75
CA ALA A 86 13.16 -1.27 -11.21
C ALA A 86 13.05 -2.68 -11.85
N TYR A 87 13.20 -3.75 -11.05
CA TYR A 87 13.21 -5.16 -11.46
C TYR A 87 12.06 -5.99 -10.86
N SER A 88 11.17 -5.41 -10.05
CA SER A 88 10.09 -6.15 -9.37
C SER A 88 8.82 -6.17 -10.22
N THR A 89 8.71 -7.10 -11.17
CA THR A 89 7.45 -7.37 -11.88
C THR A 89 6.83 -8.68 -11.42
N SER A 90 5.98 -8.60 -10.41
CA SER A 90 5.04 -9.68 -10.11
C SER A 90 3.64 -9.21 -9.72
N VAL A 91 3.37 -7.89 -9.68
CA VAL A 91 2.01 -7.38 -9.44
C VAL A 91 1.21 -7.35 -10.74
N SER A 92 -0.04 -7.80 -10.70
CA SER A 92 -0.90 -7.88 -11.89
C SER A 92 -1.29 -6.52 -12.45
N ARG A 93 -1.61 -6.49 -13.75
CA ARG A 93 -1.86 -5.22 -14.48
C ARG A 93 -3.02 -4.41 -13.91
N GLU A 94 -4.07 -5.04 -13.39
CA GLU A 94 -5.22 -4.32 -12.84
C GLU A 94 -4.89 -3.68 -11.49
N LEU A 95 -4.23 -4.41 -10.59
CA LEU A 95 -3.79 -3.89 -9.31
C LEU A 95 -2.75 -2.78 -9.49
N VAL A 96 -1.81 -2.97 -10.41
CA VAL A 96 -0.85 -1.94 -10.84
C VAL A 96 -1.56 -0.69 -11.36
N LYS A 97 -2.58 -0.83 -12.22
CA LYS A 97 -3.34 0.32 -12.72
C LYS A 97 -4.02 1.09 -11.59
N LYS A 98 -4.64 0.39 -10.64
CA LYS A 98 -5.31 1.04 -9.51
C LYS A 98 -4.31 1.77 -8.59
N LEU A 99 -3.13 1.19 -8.38
CA LEU A 99 -2.08 1.79 -7.54
C LEU A 99 -1.28 2.90 -8.26
N HIS A 100 -1.16 2.86 -9.59
CA HIS A 100 -0.35 3.80 -10.37
C HIS A 100 -1.14 4.94 -11.06
N ASN A 101 -2.47 4.85 -11.21
CA ASN A 101 -3.29 5.90 -11.85
C ASN A 101 -3.77 7.00 -10.86
N LEU A 102 -3.00 7.26 -9.80
CA LEU A 102 -3.30 8.32 -8.82
C LEU A 102 -2.40 9.54 -9.04
#